data_AF-A0A8R1XSZ5-F1
#
_entry.id   AF-A0A8R1XSZ5-F1
#
_cell.length_a   1.000
_cell.length_b   1.000
_cell.length_c   1.000
_cell.angle_alpha   90.00
_cell.angle_beta   90.00
_cell.angle_gamma   90.00
#
_symmetry.space_group_name_H-M   'P 1'
#
loop_
_entity.id
_entity.type
_entity.pdbx_description
1 polymer ?
#
loop_
_entity_poly.entity_id
_entity_poly.type
_entity_poly.pdbx_seq_one_letter_code
_entity_poly.pdbx_strand_id
1 'polypeptide(L)'
;MAMILFICILFLIKFHQIEQKPLVVTQSMFRWNATNEVLITTQSSANKLVDISMEIHATQPSSLVFRQTLQAKIAGSLNRVKFFVPGGTARSDSYRLVVRAENDTEFFEGMVPGAPDLRDIYLQTDKTVYKPTDIVKVRALPLTTSGKLYEEPVDFALVNPDGFELIHKTRSISNNRFIAVEFKLSDHLAFGEWKIVARPDRQKPYTYSITFQVQKYGNNSFFLLRYFNYRDKQDLSPFIVHVLAKETGDFDLYEIDVLARYANGQRISGQVSIWCDCNENSSQPAIPFDSGNSFLCILKSSKVSFFS
;
A
#
# COMPACT_ATOMS: atom_id res chain seq x y z
N MET A 1 -1.74 -65.86 17.66
CA MET A 1 -2.20 -64.46 17.67
C MET A 1 -1.18 -63.47 18.27
N ALA A 2 -0.30 -63.86 19.19
CA ALA A 2 0.69 -62.95 19.79
C ALA A 2 1.76 -62.40 18.80
N MET A 3 2.10 -63.15 17.74
CA MET A 3 3.17 -62.74 16.81
C MET A 3 2.77 -61.56 15.90
N ILE A 4 1.48 -61.42 15.58
CA ILE A 4 0.96 -60.33 14.73
C ILE A 4 0.92 -59.02 15.52
N LEU A 5 0.63 -59.08 16.82
CA LEU A 5 0.62 -57.91 17.71
C LEU A 5 2.03 -57.31 17.88
N PHE A 6 3.06 -58.16 17.93
CA PHE A 6 4.46 -57.73 18.05
C PHE A 6 4.97 -57.02 16.79
N ILE A 7 4.55 -57.49 15.60
CA ILE A 7 4.90 -56.87 14.32
C ILE A 7 4.20 -55.51 14.17
N CYS A 8 2.93 -55.38 14.61
CA CYS A 8 2.23 -54.10 14.62
C CYS A 8 2.87 -53.09 15.61
N ILE A 9 3.34 -53.53 16.77
CA ILE A 9 4.04 -52.65 17.73
C ILE A 9 5.41 -52.21 17.19
N LEU A 10 6.17 -53.09 16.54
CA LEU A 10 7.43 -52.74 15.86
C LEU A 10 7.22 -51.79 14.67
N PHE A 11 6.11 -51.94 13.93
CA PHE A 11 5.75 -51.00 12.86
C PHE A 11 5.29 -49.65 13.41
N LEU A 12 4.58 -49.59 14.53
CA LEU A 12 4.16 -48.34 15.17
C LEU A 12 5.35 -47.58 15.80
N ILE A 13 6.34 -48.30 16.36
CA ILE A 13 7.57 -47.68 16.89
C ILE A 13 8.45 -47.11 15.77
N LYS A 14 8.40 -47.69 14.55
CA LYS A 14 9.09 -47.13 13.37
C LYS A 14 8.41 -45.90 12.76
N PHE A 15 7.19 -45.54 13.17
CA PHE A 15 6.42 -44.45 12.57
C PHE A 15 6.51 -43.10 13.30
N HIS A 16 7.44 -42.94 14.24
CA HIS A 16 7.68 -41.64 14.90
C HIS A 16 9.16 -41.39 15.23
N GLN A 17 10.06 -41.61 14.27
CA GLN A 17 11.30 -40.83 14.25
C GLN A 17 10.90 -39.42 13.83
N ILE A 18 10.66 -38.54 14.80
CA ILE A 18 10.45 -37.11 14.56
C ILE A 18 11.74 -36.64 13.87
N GLU A 19 11.68 -36.35 12.58
CA GLU A 19 12.79 -35.80 11.81
C GLU A 19 13.26 -34.52 12.51
N GLN A 20 14.45 -34.59 13.12
CA GLN A 20 15.03 -33.44 13.80
C GLN A 20 15.65 -32.56 12.72
N LYS A 21 14.94 -31.48 12.41
CA LYS A 21 15.35 -30.46 11.45
C LYS A 21 15.39 -29.11 12.15
N PRO A 22 16.39 -28.25 11.89
CA PRO A 22 16.41 -26.92 12.48
C PRO A 22 15.23 -26.09 11.97
N LEU A 23 14.58 -25.36 12.87
CA LEU A 23 13.57 -24.37 12.54
C LEU A 23 14.27 -23.08 12.14
N VAL A 24 14.02 -22.65 10.91
CA VAL A 24 14.63 -21.46 10.31
C VAL A 24 13.54 -20.47 9.93
N VAL A 25 13.61 -19.26 10.49
CA VAL A 25 12.71 -18.15 10.16
C VAL A 25 13.52 -17.09 9.42
N THR A 26 13.14 -16.83 8.18
CA THR A 26 13.75 -15.84 7.29
C THR A 26 12.73 -14.80 6.85
N GLN A 27 13.22 -13.66 6.38
CA GLN A 27 12.42 -12.71 5.61
C GLN A 27 11.93 -13.37 4.31
N SER A 28 10.81 -12.91 3.76
CA SER A 28 10.25 -13.42 2.48
C SER A 28 11.14 -13.15 1.27
N MET A 29 12.11 -12.25 1.41
CA MET A 29 13.12 -11.93 0.40
C MET A 29 14.40 -11.42 1.07
N PHE A 30 15.53 -11.66 0.42
CA PHE A 30 16.81 -11.07 0.79
C PHE A 30 17.03 -9.77 0.04
N ARG A 31 17.26 -8.70 0.80
CA ARG A 31 17.46 -7.35 0.31
C ARG A 31 18.90 -7.15 -0.13
N TRP A 32 19.10 -6.77 -1.38
CA TRP A 32 20.41 -6.43 -1.92
C TRP A 32 20.97 -5.16 -1.30
N ASN A 33 22.29 -5.08 -1.19
CA ASN A 33 23.01 -3.96 -0.59
C ASN A 33 22.58 -3.66 0.85
N ALA A 34 22.07 -4.67 1.57
CA ALA A 34 21.53 -4.54 2.91
C ALA A 34 21.89 -5.73 3.80
N THR A 35 21.86 -5.47 5.11
CA THR A 35 22.01 -6.50 6.13
C THR A 35 20.68 -7.20 6.33
N ASN A 36 20.64 -8.49 6.02
CA ASN A 36 19.52 -9.38 6.22
C ASN A 36 19.71 -10.17 7.51
N GLU A 37 18.65 -10.83 7.96
CA GLU A 37 18.63 -11.55 9.20
C GLU A 37 17.85 -12.86 9.07
N VAL A 38 18.41 -13.92 9.67
CA VAL A 38 17.78 -15.22 9.82
C VAL A 38 17.80 -15.61 11.29
N LEU A 39 16.68 -16.16 11.76
CA LEU A 39 16.54 -16.74 13.09
C LEU A 39 16.57 -18.26 12.97
N ILE A 40 17.36 -18.91 13.83
CA ILE A 40 17.61 -20.35 13.80
C ILE A 40 17.40 -20.90 15.20
N THR A 41 16.66 -22.01 15.31
CA THR A 41 16.63 -22.83 16.53
C THR A 41 16.67 -24.30 16.16
N THR A 42 17.41 -25.09 16.94
CA THR A 42 17.58 -26.52 16.70
C THR A 42 16.52 -27.30 17.46
N GLN A 43 16.03 -28.41 16.89
CA GLN A 43 15.08 -29.29 17.57
C GLN A 43 15.76 -30.40 18.39
N SER A 44 17.09 -30.47 18.37
CA SER A 44 17.86 -31.41 19.19
C SER A 44 17.53 -31.30 20.69
N SER A 45 17.80 -32.37 21.43
CA SER A 45 17.46 -32.50 22.85
C SER A 45 17.90 -31.26 23.66
N ALA A 46 16.95 -30.65 24.36
CA ALA A 46 17.18 -29.47 25.17
C ALA A 46 18.40 -29.65 26.08
N ASN A 47 19.18 -28.57 26.24
CA ASN A 47 20.40 -28.47 27.06
C ASN A 47 21.67 -29.18 26.53
N LYS A 48 21.69 -29.66 25.29
CA LYS A 48 22.96 -30.00 24.62
C LYS A 48 23.57 -28.77 23.95
N LEU A 49 24.90 -28.70 23.93
CA LEU A 49 25.61 -27.74 23.09
C LEU A 49 25.69 -28.32 21.68
N VAL A 50 25.34 -27.50 20.69
CA VAL A 50 25.32 -27.87 19.27
C VAL A 50 25.97 -26.77 18.45
N ASP A 51 26.75 -27.18 17.45
CA ASP A 51 27.26 -26.27 16.43
C ASP A 51 26.23 -26.11 15.30
N ILE A 52 26.01 -24.87 14.87
CA ILE A 52 25.07 -24.53 13.79
C ILE A 52 25.82 -23.89 12.64
N SER A 53 25.86 -24.54 11.48
CA SER A 53 26.47 -24.03 10.25
C SER A 53 25.40 -23.47 9.31
N MET A 54 25.53 -22.21 8.92
CA MET A 54 24.67 -21.53 7.97
C MET A 54 25.47 -21.12 6.73
N GLU A 55 24.92 -21.41 5.55
CA GLU A 55 25.47 -21.03 4.26
C GLU A 55 24.39 -20.40 3.37
N ILE A 56 24.78 -19.37 2.62
CA ILE A 56 23.94 -18.74 1.60
C ILE A 56 24.69 -18.76 0.28
N HIS A 57 24.07 -19.39 -0.72
CA HIS A 57 24.60 -19.47 -2.07
C HIS A 57 23.71 -18.67 -3.02
N ALA A 58 24.28 -17.75 -3.77
CA ALA A 58 23.60 -17.12 -4.90
C ALA A 58 23.41 -18.15 -6.03
N THR A 59 22.27 -18.12 -6.71
CA THR A 59 22.03 -19.00 -7.88
C THR A 59 22.67 -18.46 -9.15
N GLN A 60 22.60 -17.13 -9.36
CA GLN A 60 23.09 -16.49 -10.58
C GLN A 60 23.52 -15.05 -10.28
N PRO A 61 24.82 -14.70 -10.35
CA PRO A 61 25.95 -15.60 -10.58
C PRO A 61 26.13 -16.58 -9.41
N SER A 62 26.42 -17.85 -9.71
CA SER A 62 26.62 -18.85 -8.66
C SER A 62 27.84 -18.49 -7.82
N SER A 63 27.63 -18.24 -6.53
CA SER A 63 28.68 -17.83 -5.61
C SER A 63 28.26 -18.08 -4.16
N LEU A 64 29.24 -18.32 -3.29
CA LEU A 64 29.03 -18.35 -1.85
C LEU A 64 28.95 -16.90 -1.34
N VAL A 65 27.76 -16.48 -0.90
CA VAL A 65 27.49 -15.13 -0.41
C VAL A 65 27.88 -15.00 1.06
N PHE A 66 27.59 -16.03 1.85
CA PHE A 66 27.81 -16.00 3.29
C PHE A 66 28.00 -17.41 3.84
N ARG A 67 28.90 -17.54 4.82
CA ARG A 67 29.12 -18.76 5.60
C ARG A 67 29.48 -18.41 7.02
N GLN A 68 28.80 -19.02 8.00
CA GLN A 68 29.13 -18.87 9.41
C GLN A 68 28.78 -20.13 10.18
N THR A 69 29.64 -20.50 11.12
CA THR A 69 29.38 -21.55 12.12
C THR A 69 29.22 -20.89 13.49
N LEU A 70 28.08 -21.10 14.14
CA LEU A 70 27.82 -20.72 15.51
C LEU A 70 28.22 -21.87 16.42
N GLN A 71 29.29 -21.70 17.19
CA GLN A 71 29.80 -22.75 18.05
C GLN A 71 29.07 -22.80 19.39
N ALA A 72 28.89 -24.02 19.93
CA ALA A 72 28.41 -24.31 21.27
C ALA A 72 27.13 -23.56 21.65
N LYS A 73 26.10 -23.61 20.80
CA LYS A 73 24.78 -23.02 21.09
C LYS A 73 23.92 -24.00 21.87
N ILE A 74 23.11 -23.50 22.79
CA ILE A 74 22.19 -24.33 23.56
C ILE A 74 21.07 -24.79 22.63
N ALA A 75 20.85 -26.10 22.52
CA ALA A 75 19.77 -26.64 21.72
C ALA A 75 18.41 -26.10 22.19
N GLY A 76 17.56 -25.70 21.24
CA GLY A 76 16.28 -25.01 21.50
C GLY A 76 16.40 -23.49 21.72
N SER A 77 17.60 -22.94 21.90
CA SER A 77 17.78 -21.48 21.99
C SER A 77 17.65 -20.80 20.62
N LEU A 78 17.06 -19.60 20.61
CA LEU A 78 16.93 -18.79 19.41
C LEU A 78 18.27 -18.10 19.10
N ASN A 79 18.82 -18.39 17.92
CA ASN A 79 20.06 -17.82 17.41
C ASN A 79 19.76 -16.85 16.27
N ARG A 80 20.33 -15.65 16.33
CA ARG A 80 20.16 -14.60 15.33
C ARG A 80 21.44 -14.46 14.50
N VAL A 81 21.33 -14.63 13.19
CA VAL A 81 22.44 -14.47 12.25
C VAL A 81 22.14 -13.30 11.32
N LYS A 82 23.05 -12.33 11.29
CA LYS A 82 23.00 -11.17 10.39
C LYS A 82 24.07 -11.33 9.31
N PHE A 83 23.71 -11.06 8.07
CA PHE A 83 24.61 -11.17 6.93
C PHE A 83 24.27 -10.11 5.89
N PHE A 84 25.28 -9.70 5.13
CA PHE A 84 25.12 -8.72 4.06
C PHE A 84 24.94 -9.44 2.73
N VAL A 85 23.98 -9.01 1.92
CA VAL A 85 23.78 -9.54 0.57
C VAL A 85 24.24 -8.50 -0.45
N PRO A 86 25.21 -8.82 -1.33
CA PRO A 86 25.77 -7.85 -2.26
C PRO A 86 24.74 -7.40 -3.30
N GLY A 87 24.85 -6.13 -3.69
CA GLY A 87 24.12 -5.54 -4.81
C GLY A 87 24.94 -5.53 -6.11
N GLY A 88 24.51 -4.70 -7.08
CA GLY A 88 25.26 -4.49 -8.33
C GLY A 88 25.38 -5.75 -9.18
N THR A 89 26.56 -6.00 -9.74
CA THR A 89 26.84 -7.15 -10.62
C THR A 89 26.90 -8.50 -9.90
N ALA A 90 27.04 -8.48 -8.57
CA ALA A 90 27.07 -9.69 -7.73
C ALA A 90 25.68 -10.06 -7.16
N ARG A 91 24.65 -9.26 -7.42
CA ARG A 91 23.29 -9.56 -6.96
C ARG A 91 22.75 -10.80 -7.67
N SER A 92 22.02 -11.63 -6.93
CA SER A 92 21.25 -12.76 -7.47
C SER A 92 19.76 -12.57 -7.24
N ASP A 93 18.97 -13.05 -8.19
CA ASP A 93 17.50 -13.08 -8.09
C ASP A 93 16.97 -14.12 -7.11
N SER A 94 17.81 -15.09 -6.76
CA SER A 94 17.46 -16.17 -5.84
C SER A 94 18.68 -16.64 -5.05
N TYR A 95 18.45 -17.03 -3.80
CA TYR A 95 19.48 -17.47 -2.87
C TYR A 95 19.07 -18.78 -2.22
N ARG A 96 19.97 -19.75 -2.22
CA ARG A 96 19.82 -21.03 -1.52
C ARG A 96 20.36 -20.88 -0.11
N LEU A 97 19.47 -20.93 0.87
CA LEU A 97 19.80 -20.92 2.30
C LEU A 97 19.91 -22.36 2.80
N VAL A 98 21.06 -22.72 3.34
CA VAL A 98 21.34 -24.04 3.92
C VAL A 98 21.72 -23.86 5.40
N VAL A 99 21.03 -24.55 6.30
CA VAL A 99 21.33 -24.56 7.74
C VAL A 99 21.46 -25.98 8.22
N ARG A 100 22.62 -26.30 8.80
CA ARG A 100 22.96 -27.60 9.39
C ARG A 100 23.18 -27.41 10.88
N ALA A 101 22.60 -28.27 11.69
CA ALA A 101 22.88 -28.32 13.12
C ALA A 101 23.52 -29.67 13.45
N GLU A 102 24.50 -29.64 14.34
CA GLU A 102 25.08 -30.86 14.87
C GLU A 102 24.00 -31.69 15.61
N ASN A 103 23.96 -33.00 15.34
CA ASN A 103 22.99 -33.97 15.85
C ASN A 103 21.58 -33.95 15.21
N ASP A 104 21.23 -32.96 14.39
CA ASP A 104 19.99 -33.00 13.62
C ASP A 104 20.16 -33.99 12.44
N THR A 105 19.16 -34.82 12.19
CA THR A 105 19.20 -35.85 11.12
C THR A 105 19.06 -35.23 9.73
N GLU A 106 18.34 -34.11 9.67
CA GLU A 106 18.02 -33.39 8.44
C GLU A 106 18.53 -31.95 8.53
N PHE A 107 18.91 -31.38 7.39
CA PHE A 107 19.28 -29.98 7.30
C PHE A 107 18.14 -29.14 6.71
N PHE A 108 18.09 -27.87 7.09
CA PHE A 108 17.20 -26.94 6.42
C PHE A 108 17.80 -26.48 5.11
N GLU A 109 17.00 -26.54 4.05
CA GLU A 109 17.29 -25.97 2.75
C GLU A 109 16.05 -25.24 2.26
N GLY A 110 16.22 -24.00 1.78
CA GLY A 110 15.15 -23.21 1.20
C GLY A 110 15.67 -22.18 0.20
N MET A 111 14.85 -21.86 -0.79
CA MET A 111 15.11 -20.79 -1.75
C MET A 111 14.46 -19.49 -1.26
N VAL A 112 15.22 -18.41 -1.23
CA VAL A 112 14.76 -17.07 -0.85
C VAL A 112 15.01 -16.12 -2.02
N PRO A 113 13.98 -15.42 -2.55
CA PRO A 113 14.16 -14.49 -3.66
C PRO A 113 14.99 -13.27 -3.23
N GLY A 114 15.77 -12.75 -4.16
CA GLY A 114 16.44 -11.45 -4.05
C GLY A 114 15.51 -10.30 -4.43
N ALA A 115 15.61 -9.19 -3.70
CA ALA A 115 14.87 -7.96 -3.98
C ALA A 115 15.68 -6.71 -3.61
N PRO A 116 15.35 -5.53 -4.15
CA PRO A 116 15.92 -4.27 -3.68
C PRO A 116 15.69 -4.02 -2.18
N ASP A 117 16.62 -3.33 -1.51
CA ASP A 117 16.39 -2.82 -0.15
C ASP A 117 15.43 -1.63 -0.15
N LEU A 118 14.14 -1.94 -0.36
CA LEU A 118 13.07 -0.97 -0.39
C LEU A 118 12.02 -1.36 0.65
N ARG A 119 11.67 -0.40 1.50
CA ARG A 119 10.54 -0.50 2.43
C ARG A 119 9.28 0.01 1.75
N ASP A 120 9.34 1.24 1.25
CA ASP A 120 8.19 1.94 0.68
C ASP A 120 8.62 3.03 -0.32
N ILE A 121 7.74 3.41 -1.24
CA ILE A 121 7.86 4.60 -2.08
C ILE A 121 6.63 5.47 -1.86
N TYR A 122 6.81 6.54 -1.07
CA TYR A 122 5.73 7.51 -0.88
C TYR A 122 5.63 8.39 -2.12
N LEU A 123 4.48 8.35 -2.79
CA LEU A 123 4.18 9.14 -3.97
C LEU A 123 3.27 10.31 -3.60
N GLN A 124 3.56 11.48 -4.14
CA GLN A 124 2.75 12.68 -4.00
C GLN A 124 2.64 13.38 -5.34
N THR A 125 1.43 13.72 -5.75
CA THR A 125 1.15 14.58 -6.91
C THR A 125 0.97 16.05 -6.47
N ASP A 126 1.17 17.02 -7.36
CA ASP A 126 0.93 18.44 -7.05
C ASP A 126 -0.57 18.77 -6.96
N LYS A 127 -1.41 18.03 -7.69
CA LYS A 127 -2.87 18.10 -7.67
C LYS A 127 -3.49 16.69 -7.65
N THR A 128 -4.72 16.58 -7.18
CA THR A 128 -5.54 15.36 -7.26
C THR A 128 -6.39 15.31 -8.53
N VAL A 129 -6.60 16.46 -9.19
CA VAL A 129 -7.40 16.62 -10.40
C VAL A 129 -6.62 17.45 -11.43
N TYR A 130 -6.63 16.99 -12.67
CA TYR A 130 -5.95 17.62 -13.81
C TYR A 130 -6.90 17.79 -15.00
N LYS A 131 -6.53 18.69 -15.91
CA LYS A 131 -7.15 18.82 -17.24
C LYS A 131 -6.28 18.23 -18.35
N PRO A 132 -6.85 17.96 -19.53
CA PRO A 132 -6.05 17.75 -20.74
C PRO A 132 -4.99 18.84 -20.89
N THR A 133 -3.82 18.48 -21.41
CA THR A 133 -2.62 19.34 -21.55
C THR A 133 -1.89 19.74 -20.26
N ASP A 134 -2.43 19.46 -19.06
CA ASP A 134 -1.71 19.71 -17.82
C ASP A 134 -0.43 18.85 -17.72
N ILE A 135 0.50 19.31 -16.89
CA ILE A 135 1.67 18.55 -16.47
C ILE A 135 1.42 18.02 -15.06
N VAL A 136 1.38 16.70 -14.92
CA VAL A 136 1.32 16.01 -13.63
C VAL A 136 2.71 15.99 -13.03
N LYS A 137 2.91 16.65 -11.90
CA LYS A 137 4.20 16.66 -11.19
C LYS A 137 4.13 15.72 -10.01
N VAL A 138 5.07 14.78 -9.96
CA VAL A 138 5.13 13.77 -8.90
C VAL A 138 6.45 13.87 -8.16
N ARG A 139 6.36 13.79 -6.84
CA ARG A 139 7.48 13.56 -5.93
C ARG A 139 7.38 12.15 -5.40
N ALA A 140 8.47 11.41 -5.48
CA ALA A 140 8.59 10.09 -4.91
C ALA A 140 9.70 10.08 -3.86
N LEU A 141 9.38 9.57 -2.67
CA LEU A 141 10.31 9.40 -1.57
C LEU A 141 10.52 7.89 -1.33
N PRO A 142 11.48 7.26 -2.01
CA PRO A 142 11.77 5.85 -1.82
C PRO A 142 12.69 5.67 -0.60
N LEU A 143 12.23 4.87 0.37
CA LEU A 143 12.96 4.61 1.62
C LEU A 143 13.38 3.14 1.71
N THR A 144 14.63 2.93 2.14
CA THR A 144 15.15 1.60 2.47
C THR A 144 14.60 1.09 3.79
N THR A 145 14.83 -0.18 4.11
CA THR A 145 14.40 -0.73 5.42
C THR A 145 15.09 -0.09 6.62
N SER A 146 16.30 0.43 6.42
CA SER A 146 17.02 1.22 7.44
C SER A 146 16.49 2.66 7.58
N GLY A 147 15.51 3.07 6.78
CA GLY A 147 14.95 4.42 6.77
C GLY A 147 15.80 5.44 6.00
N LYS A 148 16.84 5.00 5.29
CA LYS A 148 17.64 5.86 4.40
C LYS A 148 16.95 6.03 3.05
N LEU A 149 17.39 7.01 2.26
CA LEU A 149 16.95 7.17 0.89
C LEU A 149 17.44 6.00 0.02
N TYR A 150 16.56 5.48 -0.83
CA TYR A 150 16.91 4.47 -1.84
C TYR A 150 17.44 5.18 -3.09
N GLU A 151 18.70 4.93 -3.44
CA GLU A 151 19.44 5.70 -4.45
C GLU A 151 19.37 5.10 -5.87
N GLU A 152 19.01 3.83 -5.99
CA GLU A 152 18.91 3.14 -7.28
C GLU A 152 17.77 3.70 -8.15
N PRO A 153 17.84 3.52 -9.48
CA PRO A 153 16.80 4.00 -10.38
C PRO A 153 15.43 3.37 -10.12
N VAL A 154 14.39 4.18 -10.15
CA VAL A 154 12.98 3.78 -10.08
C VAL A 154 12.32 4.08 -11.43
N ASP A 155 11.58 3.12 -11.96
CA ASP A 155 10.75 3.29 -13.14
C ASP A 155 9.37 3.82 -12.77
N PHE A 156 8.94 4.89 -13.44
CA PHE A 156 7.61 5.47 -13.29
C PHE A 156 6.82 5.29 -14.57
N ALA A 157 5.65 4.66 -14.48
CA ALA A 157 4.73 4.46 -15.59
C ALA A 157 3.45 5.28 -15.39
N LEU A 158 3.01 6.00 -16.42
CA LEU A 158 1.70 6.64 -16.49
C LEU A 158 0.68 5.66 -17.07
N VAL A 159 -0.38 5.37 -16.32
CA VAL A 159 -1.41 4.39 -16.67
C VAL A 159 -2.75 5.09 -16.88
N ASN A 160 -3.39 4.82 -18.01
CA ASN A 160 -4.70 5.38 -18.34
C ASN A 160 -5.85 4.63 -17.61
N PRO A 161 -7.10 5.14 -17.68
CA PRO A 161 -8.26 4.51 -17.03
C PRO A 161 -8.54 3.07 -17.48
N ASP A 162 -8.16 2.71 -18.71
CA ASP A 162 -8.33 1.36 -19.26
C ASP A 162 -7.22 0.38 -18.81
N GLY A 163 -6.21 0.86 -18.05
CA GLY A 163 -5.11 0.05 -17.53
C GLY A 163 -3.86 -0.04 -18.43
N PHE A 164 -3.80 0.72 -19.53
CA PHE A 164 -2.63 0.77 -20.41
C PHE A 164 -1.53 1.70 -19.89
N GLU A 165 -0.30 1.22 -19.87
CA GLU A 165 0.90 2.02 -19.59
C GLU A 165 1.30 2.81 -20.84
N LEU A 166 1.22 4.14 -20.78
CA LEU A 166 1.44 5.01 -21.93
C LEU A 166 2.88 5.54 -22.01
N ILE A 167 3.45 5.90 -20.87
CA ILE A 167 4.74 6.59 -20.79
C ILE A 167 5.52 6.03 -19.62
N HIS A 168 6.78 5.67 -19.87
CA HIS A 168 7.73 5.30 -18.82
C HIS A 168 8.83 6.33 -18.66
N LYS A 169 9.25 6.57 -17.42
CA LYS A 169 10.39 7.42 -17.08
C LYS A 169 11.18 6.78 -15.96
N THR A 170 12.44 6.44 -16.22
CA THR A 170 13.36 5.96 -15.19
C THR A 170 14.13 7.14 -14.59
N ARG A 171 14.11 7.25 -13.27
CA ARG A 171 14.75 8.32 -12.50
C ARG A 171 15.37 7.78 -11.22
N SER A 172 16.53 8.29 -10.87
CA SER A 172 17.17 8.09 -9.56
C SER A 172 17.16 9.39 -8.78
N ILE A 173 17.49 9.31 -7.49
CA ILE A 173 17.69 10.49 -6.66
C ILE A 173 18.90 11.27 -7.20
N SER A 174 18.70 12.53 -7.58
CA SER A 174 19.77 13.44 -8.01
C SER A 174 19.66 14.77 -7.26
N ASN A 175 20.66 15.06 -6.40
CA ASN A 175 20.83 16.23 -5.53
C ASN A 175 19.68 16.59 -4.56
N ASN A 176 18.46 16.14 -4.82
CA ASN A 176 17.27 16.38 -4.02
C ASN A 176 17.02 15.20 -3.07
N ARG A 177 16.26 15.41 -1.98
CA ARG A 177 15.88 14.34 -1.04
C ARG A 177 14.74 13.44 -1.53
N PHE A 178 14.33 13.59 -2.79
CA PHE A 178 13.23 12.88 -3.43
C PHE A 178 13.46 12.81 -4.94
N ILE A 179 12.77 11.89 -5.60
CA ILE A 179 12.76 11.78 -7.06
C ILE A 179 11.63 12.66 -7.59
N ALA A 180 11.95 13.59 -8.49
CA ALA A 180 10.97 14.40 -9.20
C ALA A 180 10.72 13.80 -10.60
N VAL A 181 9.46 13.57 -10.94
CA VAL A 181 9.05 13.12 -12.28
C VAL A 181 7.84 13.91 -12.75
N GLU A 182 7.80 14.23 -14.03
CA GLU A 182 6.71 15.01 -14.63
C GLU A 182 6.13 14.24 -15.82
N PHE A 183 4.81 14.26 -15.98
CA PHE A 183 4.11 13.66 -17.12
C PHE A 183 3.21 14.72 -17.79
N LYS A 184 3.44 14.98 -19.07
CA LYS A 184 2.59 15.87 -19.84
C LYS A 184 1.40 15.07 -20.37
N LEU A 185 0.19 15.48 -19.99
CA LEU A 185 -1.05 14.88 -20.49
C LEU A 185 -1.31 15.32 -21.94
N SER A 186 -1.83 14.41 -22.75
CA SER A 186 -2.28 14.71 -24.11
C SER A 186 -3.50 15.65 -24.09
N ASP A 187 -3.76 16.32 -25.21
CA ASP A 187 -5.03 17.04 -25.41
C ASP A 187 -6.19 16.06 -25.65
N HIS A 188 -5.89 14.94 -26.32
CA HIS A 188 -6.82 13.85 -26.59
C HIS A 188 -6.51 12.69 -25.65
N LEU A 189 -7.28 12.58 -24.57
CA LEU A 189 -7.14 11.53 -23.56
C LEU A 189 -8.51 11.07 -23.04
N ALA A 190 -8.54 9.90 -22.38
CA ALA A 190 -9.71 9.43 -21.67
C ALA A 190 -9.87 10.17 -20.33
N PHE A 191 -11.08 10.62 -20.03
CA PHE A 191 -11.43 11.15 -18.72
C PHE A 191 -11.59 10.03 -17.70
N GLY A 192 -11.43 10.35 -16.42
CA GLY A 192 -11.57 9.39 -15.32
C GLY A 192 -10.30 9.26 -14.48
N GLU A 193 -10.17 8.11 -13.82
CA GLU A 193 -9.06 7.85 -12.90
C GLU A 193 -7.81 7.37 -13.65
N TRP A 194 -6.74 8.13 -13.50
CA TRP A 194 -5.41 7.80 -13.99
C TRP A 194 -4.54 7.36 -12.82
N LYS A 195 -3.49 6.59 -13.13
CA LYS A 195 -2.58 6.06 -12.11
C LYS A 195 -1.13 6.25 -12.52
N ILE A 196 -0.27 6.55 -11.55
CA ILE A 196 1.18 6.51 -11.72
C ILE A 196 1.71 5.35 -10.91
N VAL A 197 2.48 4.47 -11.56
CA VAL A 197 3.06 3.27 -10.95
C VAL A 197 4.57 3.44 -10.88
N ALA A 198 5.13 3.30 -9.68
CA ALA A 198 6.57 3.28 -9.43
C ALA A 198 7.06 1.85 -9.19
N ARG A 199 8.13 1.45 -9.89
CA ARG A 199 8.75 0.13 -9.78
C ARG A 199 10.26 0.27 -9.61
N PRO A 200 10.87 -0.24 -8.52
CA PRO A 200 12.33 -0.29 -8.39
C PRO A 200 12.95 -1.31 -9.36
N ASP A 201 12.19 -2.35 -9.70
CA ASP A 201 12.59 -3.38 -10.66
C ASP A 201 11.36 -3.81 -11.46
N ARG A 202 11.38 -3.57 -12.78
CA ARG A 202 10.26 -3.91 -13.68
C ARG A 202 9.98 -5.40 -13.77
N GLN A 203 10.95 -6.25 -13.45
CA GLN A 203 10.80 -7.71 -13.52
C GLN A 203 10.19 -8.31 -12.26
N LYS A 204 10.07 -7.51 -11.19
CA LYS A 204 9.54 -7.95 -9.90
C LYS A 204 8.11 -7.40 -9.70
N PRO A 205 7.27 -8.10 -8.92
CA PRO A 205 5.87 -7.71 -8.72
C PRO A 205 5.68 -6.51 -7.78
N TYR A 206 6.76 -5.93 -7.24
CA TYR A 206 6.69 -4.83 -6.28
C TYR A 206 6.38 -3.52 -6.99
N THR A 207 5.18 -3.01 -6.76
CA THR A 207 4.70 -1.76 -7.36
C THR A 207 4.09 -0.86 -6.29
N TYR A 208 4.30 0.44 -6.46
CA TYR A 208 3.71 1.49 -5.62
C TYR A 208 2.93 2.42 -6.54
N SER A 209 1.76 2.90 -6.11
CA SER A 209 0.94 3.70 -7.00
C SER A 209 0.19 4.83 -6.32
N ILE A 210 -0.06 5.88 -7.09
CA ILE A 210 -0.95 6.99 -6.73
C ILE A 210 -1.91 7.22 -7.89
N THR A 211 -3.16 7.57 -7.57
CA THR A 211 -4.19 7.88 -8.56
C THR A 211 -4.50 9.37 -8.57
N PHE A 212 -5.01 9.84 -9.71
CA PHE A 212 -5.49 11.21 -9.89
C PHE A 212 -6.60 11.23 -10.94
N GLN A 213 -7.47 12.24 -10.90
CA GLN A 213 -8.58 12.38 -11.84
C GLN A 213 -8.20 13.28 -13.00
N VAL A 214 -8.65 12.94 -14.20
CA VAL A 214 -8.61 13.84 -15.35
C VAL A 214 -10.03 14.17 -15.80
N GLN A 215 -10.34 15.46 -15.81
CA GLN A 215 -11.65 15.98 -16.18
C GLN A 215 -11.53 17.31 -16.95
N LYS A 216 -12.57 17.65 -17.70
CA LYS A 216 -12.66 18.95 -18.38
C LYS A 216 -13.13 20.01 -17.39
N TYR A 217 -12.33 21.06 -17.16
CA TYR A 217 -12.84 22.26 -16.49
C TYR A 217 -13.69 23.03 -17.50
N GLY A 218 -15.00 23.12 -17.23
CA GLY A 218 -15.83 24.12 -17.88
C GLY A 218 -15.62 25.46 -17.19
N ASN A 219 -15.41 26.53 -17.96
CA ASN A 219 -15.48 27.91 -17.45
C ASN A 219 -16.90 28.34 -17.03
N ASN A 220 -17.83 27.40 -16.83
CA ASN A 220 -19.14 27.66 -16.25
C ASN A 220 -19.12 27.22 -14.79
N SER A 221 -19.21 28.21 -13.92
CA SER A 221 -19.23 28.21 -12.45
C SER A 221 -20.41 27.48 -11.81
N PHE A 222 -20.89 26.38 -12.41
CA PHE A 222 -21.88 25.50 -11.78
C PHE A 222 -21.15 24.38 -11.04
N PHE A 223 -20.79 24.66 -9.78
CA PHE A 223 -20.22 23.66 -8.88
C PHE A 223 -21.34 22.94 -8.13
N LEU A 224 -21.57 21.67 -8.47
CA LEU A 224 -22.45 20.80 -7.70
C LEU A 224 -21.64 20.12 -6.60
N LEU A 225 -21.66 20.68 -5.39
CA LEU A 225 -21.16 19.99 -4.21
C LEU A 225 -22.20 18.94 -3.79
N ARG A 226 -21.96 17.67 -4.11
CA ARG A 226 -22.66 16.56 -3.43
C ARG A 226 -21.92 16.25 -2.14
N TYR A 227 -22.52 16.59 -1.00
CA TYR A 227 -22.10 16.08 0.30
C TYR A 227 -22.46 14.59 0.36
N PHE A 228 -21.54 13.72 -0.04
CA PHE A 228 -21.50 12.37 0.50
C PHE A 228 -20.41 12.36 1.57
N ASN A 229 -20.69 11.74 2.71
CA ASN A 229 -19.69 11.45 3.74
C ASN A 229 -18.54 10.63 3.13
N TYR A 230 -17.54 11.29 2.56
CA TYR A 230 -16.27 10.70 2.17
C TYR A 230 -15.19 11.78 2.10
N ARG A 231 -14.09 11.54 2.82
CA ARG A 231 -12.85 12.33 2.74
C ARG A 231 -12.35 12.29 1.29
N ASP A 232 -11.71 13.35 0.81
CA ASP A 232 -11.02 13.46 -0.51
C ASP A 232 -11.76 14.07 -1.72
N LYS A 233 -12.59 15.10 -1.52
CA LYS A 233 -12.88 16.06 -2.60
C LYS A 233 -12.49 17.48 -2.24
N GLN A 234 -11.28 17.87 -2.63
CA GLN A 234 -10.88 19.27 -2.72
C GLN A 234 -11.29 19.77 -4.11
N ASP A 235 -12.58 20.05 -4.27
CA ASP A 235 -13.08 20.65 -5.51
C ASP A 235 -12.49 22.06 -5.65
N LEU A 236 -11.91 22.32 -6.82
CA LEU A 236 -11.29 23.58 -7.27
C LEU A 236 -12.33 24.72 -7.46
N SER A 237 -13.35 24.76 -6.60
CA SER A 237 -14.22 25.91 -6.52
C SER A 237 -13.42 27.09 -5.98
N PRO A 238 -13.56 28.30 -6.55
CA PRO A 238 -12.97 29.51 -5.97
C PRO A 238 -13.56 29.83 -4.59
N PHE A 239 -14.57 29.07 -4.16
CA PHE A 239 -15.22 29.19 -2.87
C PHE A 239 -15.47 27.85 -2.17
N ILE A 240 -15.33 27.87 -0.85
CA ILE A 240 -15.59 26.76 0.06
C ILE A 240 -17.00 26.95 0.63
N VAL A 241 -17.81 25.88 0.60
CA VAL A 241 -19.14 25.86 1.22
C VAL A 241 -19.13 24.91 2.40
N HIS A 242 -19.45 25.43 3.58
CA HIS A 242 -19.69 24.64 4.78
C HIS A 242 -21.19 24.56 5.02
N VAL A 243 -21.69 23.34 5.21
CA VAL A 243 -23.09 23.08 5.58
C VAL A 243 -23.09 22.44 6.96
N LEU A 244 -23.78 23.07 7.91
CA LEU A 244 -23.95 22.59 9.27
C LEU A 244 -25.44 22.34 9.50
N ALA A 245 -25.81 21.09 9.72
CA ALA A 245 -27.16 20.74 10.16
C ALA A 245 -27.15 20.55 11.69
N LYS A 246 -28.05 21.23 12.39
CA LYS A 246 -28.26 21.07 13.83
C LYS A 246 -29.67 20.55 14.06
N GLU A 247 -29.77 19.54 14.90
CA GLU A 247 -31.05 19.09 15.44
C GLU A 247 -31.57 20.17 16.38
N THR A 248 -32.83 20.55 16.20
CA THR A 248 -33.47 21.48 17.14
C THR A 248 -34.14 20.70 18.28
N GLY A 249 -34.61 21.39 19.31
CA GLY A 249 -35.40 20.75 20.38
C GLY A 249 -36.76 20.21 19.92
N ASP A 250 -37.10 20.40 18.64
CA ASP A 250 -38.25 19.82 17.97
C ASP A 250 -37.78 18.65 17.10
N PHE A 251 -38.31 17.45 17.37
CA PHE A 251 -37.94 16.20 16.68
C PHE A 251 -38.14 16.27 15.15
N ASP A 252 -38.97 17.23 14.74
CA ASP A 252 -39.40 17.48 13.38
C ASP A 252 -38.76 18.76 12.80
N LEU A 253 -37.61 19.21 13.29
CA LEU A 253 -36.96 20.39 12.68
C LEU A 253 -35.43 20.34 12.74
N TYR A 254 -34.81 20.52 11.58
CA TYR A 254 -33.37 20.67 11.41
C TYR A 254 -33.05 22.11 11.00
N GLU A 255 -32.14 22.75 11.72
CA GLU A 255 -31.56 24.04 11.33
C GLU A 255 -30.36 23.77 10.41
N ILE A 256 -30.39 24.32 9.19
CA ILE A 256 -29.29 24.18 8.21
C ILE A 256 -28.62 25.54 8.01
N ASP A 257 -27.40 25.65 8.52
CA ASP A 257 -26.51 26.79 8.32
C ASP A 257 -25.63 26.55 7.09
N VAL A 258 -25.72 27.43 6.08
CA VAL A 258 -24.86 27.40 4.89
C VAL A 258 -23.92 28.60 4.90
N LEU A 259 -22.62 28.34 4.97
CA LEU A 259 -21.58 29.36 4.92
C LEU A 259 -20.72 29.18 3.68
N ALA A 260 -20.79 30.14 2.75
CA ALA A 260 -19.95 30.19 1.56
C ALA A 260 -18.89 31.30 1.69
N ARG A 261 -17.62 30.97 1.42
CA ARG A 261 -16.51 31.93 1.41
C ARG A 261 -15.59 31.67 0.24
N TYR A 262 -14.97 32.72 -0.30
CA TYR A 262 -13.89 32.57 -1.25
C TYR A 262 -12.71 31.83 -0.59
N ALA A 263 -11.83 31.22 -1.38
CA ALA A 263 -10.66 30.50 -0.87
C ALA A 263 -9.73 31.38 0.00
N ASN A 264 -9.77 32.71 -0.18
CA ASN A 264 -9.05 33.70 0.62
C ASN A 264 -9.80 34.11 1.92
N GLY A 265 -10.95 33.49 2.22
CA GLY A 265 -11.79 33.76 3.39
C GLY A 265 -12.79 34.92 3.23
N GLN A 266 -12.78 35.65 2.11
CA GLN A 266 -13.73 36.72 1.85
C GLN A 266 -15.16 36.18 1.75
N ARG A 267 -16.13 36.98 2.22
CA ARG A 267 -17.56 36.63 2.16
C ARG A 267 -18.02 36.59 0.71
N ILE A 268 -18.97 35.70 0.43
CA ILE A 268 -19.64 35.60 -0.86
C ILE A 268 -21.11 35.93 -0.67
N SER A 269 -21.63 36.75 -1.56
CA SER A 269 -23.06 36.95 -1.74
C SER A 269 -23.51 36.13 -2.94
N GLY A 270 -24.57 35.34 -2.78
CA GLY A 270 -25.09 34.48 -3.82
C GLY A 270 -26.48 33.95 -3.47
N GLN A 271 -27.01 33.09 -4.33
CA GLN A 271 -28.22 32.33 -4.06
C GLN A 271 -27.84 30.88 -3.79
N VAL A 272 -28.40 30.30 -2.73
CA VAL A 272 -28.25 28.88 -2.39
C VAL A 272 -29.57 28.17 -2.71
N SER A 273 -29.50 26.96 -3.24
CA SER A 273 -30.66 26.08 -3.39
C SER A 273 -30.34 24.74 -2.72
N ILE A 274 -31.07 24.43 -1.66
CA ILE A 274 -30.91 23.20 -0.88
C ILE A 274 -32.03 22.24 -1.31
N TRP A 275 -31.64 20.99 -1.55
CA TRP A 275 -32.56 19.89 -1.88
C TRP A 275 -32.34 18.77 -0.87
N CYS A 276 -33.41 18.35 -0.21
CA CYS A 276 -33.41 17.17 0.65
C CYS A 276 -34.14 16.05 -0.08
N ASP A 277 -33.49 14.91 -0.25
CA ASP A 277 -34.12 13.69 -0.77
C ASP A 277 -34.47 12.80 0.42
N CYS A 278 -35.75 12.45 0.53
CA CYS A 278 -36.29 11.77 1.71
C CYS A 278 -37.03 10.50 1.36
N ASN A 279 -36.65 9.90 0.24
CA ASN A 279 -37.16 8.60 -0.16
C ASN A 279 -36.02 7.67 -0.52
N GLU A 280 -35.78 6.66 0.30
CA GLU A 280 -34.98 5.50 -0.12
C GLU A 280 -35.70 4.66 -1.21
N ASN A 281 -36.95 4.98 -1.60
CA ASN A 281 -37.77 4.11 -2.45
C ASN A 281 -38.70 4.76 -3.50
N SER A 282 -38.66 6.07 -3.81
CA SER A 282 -39.51 6.58 -4.91
C SER A 282 -38.93 7.76 -5.69
N SER A 283 -38.78 7.54 -7.00
CA SER A 283 -38.35 8.52 -7.99
C SER A 283 -39.55 9.18 -8.68
N GLN A 284 -40.47 9.82 -7.93
CA GLN A 284 -41.51 10.67 -8.53
C GLN A 284 -41.84 11.90 -7.66
N PRO A 285 -42.07 13.08 -8.28
CA PRO A 285 -42.43 14.28 -7.55
C PRO A 285 -43.92 14.28 -7.24
N ALA A 286 -44.30 14.29 -5.96
CA ALA A 286 -45.70 14.32 -5.55
C ALA A 286 -46.05 15.58 -4.74
N ILE A 287 -47.15 16.22 -5.14
CA ILE A 287 -48.06 17.07 -4.36
C ILE A 287 -49.47 16.59 -4.77
N PRO A 288 -50.53 16.53 -3.92
CA PRO A 288 -50.71 17.04 -2.55
C PRO A 288 -51.24 16.01 -1.51
N PHE A 289 -51.14 16.40 -0.24
CA PHE A 289 -52.04 16.16 0.91
C PHE A 289 -53.05 14.99 0.82
N ASP A 290 -52.85 13.95 1.64
CA ASP A 290 -53.77 13.57 2.72
C ASP A 290 -53.11 12.51 3.63
N SER A 291 -53.51 12.44 4.91
CA SER A 291 -53.10 11.45 5.93
C SER A 291 -51.74 11.61 6.65
N GLY A 292 -51.76 12.36 7.75
CA GLY A 292 -51.62 11.79 9.11
C GLY A 292 -50.32 11.13 9.61
N ASN A 293 -49.30 10.87 8.80
CA ASN A 293 -48.03 10.30 9.30
C ASN A 293 -46.85 11.18 8.87
N SER A 294 -46.20 11.77 9.88
CA SER A 294 -45.03 12.62 9.79
C SER A 294 -43.83 11.88 9.18
N PHE A 295 -43.52 12.19 7.93
CA PHE A 295 -42.18 12.06 7.38
C PHE A 295 -41.71 13.47 7.07
N LEU A 296 -41.01 14.05 8.04
CA LEU A 296 -40.50 15.40 7.94
C LEU A 296 -39.33 15.46 6.94
N CYS A 297 -39.61 15.99 5.76
CA CYS A 297 -38.61 16.67 4.95
C CYS A 297 -39.24 17.84 4.23
N ILE A 298 -39.00 19.05 4.74
CA ILE A 298 -39.39 20.27 4.07
C ILE A 298 -38.16 21.15 3.92
N LEU A 299 -37.56 21.11 2.73
CA LEU A 299 -36.82 22.25 2.18
C LEU A 299 -37.01 22.28 0.66
N LYS A 300 -38.16 22.86 0.25
CA LYS A 300 -38.41 23.31 -1.12
C LYS A 300 -37.81 24.71 -1.27
N SER A 301 -36.50 24.81 -1.51
CA SER A 301 -35.80 26.04 -1.93
C SER A 301 -36.08 27.31 -1.10
N SER A 302 -35.20 27.66 -0.17
CA SER A 302 -35.11 29.03 0.35
C SER A 302 -34.05 29.84 -0.42
N LYS A 303 -34.44 30.99 -1.00
CA LYS A 303 -33.47 32.01 -1.39
C LYS A 303 -33.00 32.71 -0.12
N VAL A 304 -31.82 32.34 0.39
CA VAL A 304 -31.17 33.09 1.46
C VAL A 304 -30.25 34.13 0.80
N SER A 305 -30.63 35.41 0.91
CA SER A 305 -29.76 36.53 0.59
C SER A 305 -28.96 36.92 1.83
N PHE A 306 -27.65 36.72 1.82
CA PHE A 306 -26.77 37.27 2.85
C PHE A 306 -26.56 38.77 2.57
N PHE A 307 -27.07 39.64 3.44
CA PHE A 307 -26.79 41.08 3.43
C PHE A 307 -25.46 41.37 4.16
N SER A 308 -24.66 42.26 3.55
CA SER A 308 -23.33 42.81 3.91
C SER A 308 -22.55 42.20 5.09
#